data_AF-V5BTT2-F1
#
_entry.id   AF-V5BTT2-F1
#
_cell.length_a   1.000
_cell.length_b   1.000
_cell.length_c   1.000
_cell.angle_alpha   90.00
_cell.angle_beta   90.00
_cell.angle_gamma   90.00
#
_symmetry.space_group_name_H-M   'P 1'
#
loop_
_entity.id
_entity.type
_entity.pdbx_description
1 polymer ?
#
loop_
_entity_poly.entity_id
_entity_poly.type
_entity_poly.pdbx_seq_one_letter_code
_entity_poly.pdbx_strand_id
1 'polypeptide(L)' 'MAKKVKDMNCQNDDPGPTLSLEARIAELAYFKAEQRGFAPGHEQDDWLEAEQDCLLNESHNPQVISRR' A
#
# COMPACT_ATOMS: atom_id res chain seq x y z
N MET A 1 -20.97 -44.10 -4.68
CA MET A 1 -20.96 -42.92 -3.78
C MET A 1 -19.54 -42.38 -3.72
N ALA A 2 -19.15 -41.48 -4.62
CA ALA A 2 -17.84 -40.85 -4.58
C ALA A 2 -18.04 -39.40 -4.11
N LYS A 3 -17.70 -39.13 -2.85
CA LYS A 3 -17.68 -37.77 -2.30
C LYS A 3 -16.43 -37.10 -2.86
N LYS A 4 -16.62 -36.15 -3.79
CA LYS A 4 -15.57 -35.30 -4.36
C LYS A 4 -14.87 -34.57 -3.20
N VAL A 5 -13.59 -34.88 -3.04
CA VAL A 5 -12.69 -34.21 -2.12
C VAL A 5 -12.41 -32.79 -2.62
N LYS A 6 -12.47 -31.86 -1.67
CA LYS A 6 -11.67 -30.64 -1.54
C LYS A 6 -11.07 -30.08 -2.82
N ASP A 7 -11.63 -28.96 -3.23
CA ASP A 7 -10.82 -27.87 -3.76
C ASP A 7 -11.29 -26.61 -3.02
N MET A 8 -10.64 -26.32 -1.89
CA MET A 8 -10.61 -24.95 -1.37
C MET A 8 -9.86 -24.13 -2.42
N ASN A 9 -10.61 -23.67 -3.41
CA ASN A 9 -10.18 -22.62 -4.31
C ASN A 9 -10.28 -21.30 -3.52
N CYS A 10 -9.43 -21.16 -2.50
CA CYS A 10 -8.98 -19.87 -2.03
C CYS A 10 -8.12 -19.37 -3.18
N GLN A 11 -8.76 -18.69 -4.13
CA GLN A 11 -8.06 -18.03 -5.22
C GLN A 11 -6.92 -17.25 -4.59
N ASN A 12 -5.71 -17.75 -4.86
CA ASN A 12 -4.48 -17.03 -4.72
C ASN A 12 -4.58 -15.87 -5.71
N ASP A 13 -5.26 -14.79 -5.33
CA ASP A 13 -4.90 -13.46 -5.78
C ASP A 13 -3.59 -13.12 -5.07
N ASP A 14 -2.52 -13.80 -5.47
CA ASP A 14 -1.16 -13.35 -5.27
C ASP A 14 -0.84 -12.45 -6.46
N PRO A 15 -1.04 -11.12 -6.37
CA PRO A 15 -0.18 -10.25 -7.14
C PRO A 15 1.16 -10.32 -6.42
N GLY A 16 2.10 -11.11 -6.95
CA GLY A 16 3.51 -11.13 -6.50
C GLY A 16 4.03 -9.71 -6.25
N PRO A 17 5.07 -9.52 -5.41
CA PRO A 17 5.31 -8.34 -4.55
C PRO A 17 5.26 -7.01 -5.31
N THR A 18 4.06 -6.60 -5.66
CA THR A 18 3.74 -5.29 -6.17
C THR A 18 3.36 -4.57 -4.91
N LEU A 19 4.38 -4.14 -4.15
CA LEU A 19 4.17 -3.36 -2.93
C LEU A 19 3.13 -2.30 -3.26
N SER A 20 1.91 -2.48 -2.78
CA SER A 20 0.80 -1.58 -3.05
C SER A 20 1.27 -0.17 -2.69
N LEU A 21 0.80 0.83 -3.41
CA LEU A 21 1.07 2.23 -3.09
C LEU A 21 0.90 2.49 -1.58
N GLU A 22 -0.17 1.95 -1.01
CA GLU A 22 -0.49 1.96 0.42
C GLU A 22 0.64 1.40 1.32
N ALA A 23 1.32 0.33 0.91
CA ALA A 23 2.43 -0.25 1.67
C ALA A 23 3.64 0.69 1.69
N ARG A 24 3.97 1.30 0.54
CA ARG A 24 5.06 2.28 0.44
C ARG A 24 4.77 3.53 1.28
N ILE A 25 3.52 4.00 1.25
CA ILE A 25 3.06 5.12 2.07
C ILE A 25 3.17 4.76 3.55
N ALA A 26 2.72 3.56 3.95
CA ALA A 26 2.78 3.12 5.34
C ALA A 26 4.23 3.02 5.86
N GLU A 27 5.15 2.48 5.06
CA GLU A 27 6.58 2.43 5.42
C GLU A 27 7.15 3.84 5.62
N LEU A 28 6.89 4.77 4.70
CA LEU A 28 7.37 6.16 4.81
C LEU A 28 6.76 6.88 6.02
N ALA A 29 5.45 6.74 6.24
CA ALA A 29 4.76 7.32 7.39
C ALA A 29 5.32 6.76 8.71
N TYR A 30 5.62 5.46 8.76
CA TYR A 30 6.27 4.84 9.90
C TYR A 30 7.65 5.44 10.17
N PHE A 31 8.51 5.59 9.14
CA PHE A 31 9.83 6.23 9.30
C PHE A 31 9.73 7.69 9.75
N LYS A 32 8.72 8.43 9.30
CA LYS A 32 8.50 9.82 9.73
C LYS A 32 8.03 9.91 11.18
N ALA A 33 7.09 9.06 11.57
CA ALA A 33 6.65 8.94 12.95
C ALA A 33 7.81 8.51 13.87
N GLU A 34 8.63 7.55 13.45
CA GLU A 34 9.81 7.09 14.21
C GLU A 34 10.83 8.21 14.43
N GLN A 35 11.13 9.02 13.39
CA GLN A 35 12.02 10.18 13.52
C GLN A 35 11.51 11.25 14.50
N ARG A 36 10.19 11.37 14.65
CA ARG A 36 9.54 12.26 15.62
C ARG A 36 9.29 11.62 16.98
N GLY A 37 9.59 10.33 17.15
CA GLY A 37 9.33 9.58 18.37
C GLY A 37 7.85 9.24 18.61
N PHE A 38 7.08 9.01 17.53
CA PHE A 38 5.66 8.69 17.54
C PHE A 38 4.80 9.72 18.30
N ALA A 39 5.08 11.01 18.07
CA ALA A 39 4.32 12.09 18.68
C ALA A 39 2.84 12.03 18.23
N PRO A 40 1.87 11.98 19.17
CA PRO A 40 0.45 11.91 18.82
C PRO A 40 -0.01 13.21 18.12
N GLY A 41 -0.97 13.09 17.20
CA GLY A 41 -1.52 14.23 16.45
C GLY A 41 -0.77 14.57 15.15
N HIS A 42 0.32 13.86 14.84
CA HIS A 42 1.04 13.99 13.56
C HIS A 42 0.82 12.81 12.62
N GLU A 43 0.14 11.74 13.07
CA GLU A 43 -0.08 10.51 12.27
C GLU A 43 -0.67 10.77 10.88
N GLN A 44 -1.63 11.69 10.78
CA GLN A 44 -2.27 12.05 9.51
C GLN A 44 -1.34 12.88 8.61
N ASP A 45 -0.53 13.74 9.22
CA ASP A 45 0.43 14.59 8.52
C ASP A 45 1.57 13.74 7.95
N ASP A 46 2.09 12.81 8.75
CA ASP A 46 3.11 11.83 8.34
C ASP A 46 2.60 10.95 7.18
N TRP A 47 1.32 10.57 7.20
CA TRP A 47 0.68 9.79 6.14
C TRP A 47 0.48 10.62 4.86
N LEU A 48 -0.05 11.83 4.94
CA LEU A 48 -0.22 12.75 3.79
C LEU A 48 1.13 13.08 3.13
N GLU A 49 2.17 13.30 3.94
CA GLU A 49 3.49 13.63 3.44
C GLU A 49 4.18 12.39 2.82
N ALA A 50 3.85 11.18 3.29
CA ALA A 50 4.27 9.92 2.67
C ALA A 50 3.52 9.62 1.35
N GLU A 51 2.22 9.90 1.29
CA GLU A 51 1.42 9.86 0.06
C GLU A 51 1.99 10.77 -1.01
N GLN A 52 2.28 12.02 -0.63
CA GLN A 52 2.83 13.00 -1.55
C GLN A 52 4.19 12.57 -2.12
N ASP A 53 5.07 12.02 -1.29
CA ASP A 53 6.37 11.48 -1.74
C ASP A 53 6.19 10.26 -2.67
N CYS A 54 5.24 9.38 -2.36
CA CYS A 54 4.89 8.24 -3.20
C CYS A 54 4.35 8.68 -4.57
N LEU A 55 3.33 9.53 -4.59
CA LEU A 55 2.69 10.08 -5.79
C LEU A 55 3.65 10.93 -6.63
N LEU A 56 4.55 11.68 -5.99
CA LEU A 56 5.56 12.48 -6.67
C LEU A 56 6.61 11.61 -7.36
N ASN A 57 7.06 10.52 -6.71
CA ASN A 57 7.97 9.58 -7.40
C ASN A 57 7.25 8.77 -8.49
N GLU A 58 5.95 8.50 -8.32
CA GLU A 58 5.09 7.86 -9.32
C GLU A 58 4.73 8.77 -10.51
N SER A 59 4.96 10.08 -10.42
CA SER A 59 4.72 11.03 -11.52
C SER A 59 5.63 10.82 -12.75
N HIS A 60 6.59 9.90 -12.68
CA HIS A 60 7.30 9.38 -13.86
C HIS A 60 6.52 8.27 -14.59
N ASN A 61 5.29 7.94 -14.18
CA ASN A 61 4.39 7.02 -14.87
C ASN A 61 3.17 7.76 -15.45
N PRO A 62 3.19 8.15 -16.73
CA PRO A 62 2.15 8.98 -17.34
C PRO A 62 0.79 8.29 -17.60
N GLN A 63 0.45 7.20 -16.89
CA GLN A 63 -0.67 6.31 -17.28
C GLN A 63 -1.77 6.10 -16.23
N VAL A 64 -1.85 6.89 -15.16
CA VAL A 64 -2.89 6.70 -14.11
C VAL A 64 -3.85 7.88 -13.94
N ILE A 65 -4.16 8.60 -15.02
CA ILE A 65 -5.26 9.60 -15.01
C ILE A 65 -6.21 9.36 -16.17
N SER A 66 -6.82 8.17 -16.22
CA SER A 66 -8.09 7.98 -16.93
C SER A 66 -8.82 6.72 -16.44
N ARG A 67 -9.41 6.82 -15.26
CA ARG A 67 -10.50 5.94 -14.82
C ARG A 67 -11.62 6.80 -14.26
N ARG A 68 -12.28 7.55 -15.15
CA ARG A 68 -13.66 8.01 -14.99
C ARG A 68 -14.32 8.06 -16.36
#